data_AF-A0A1B3WN41-F1
#
_entry.id   AF-A0A1B3WN41-F1
#
_cell.length_a   1.000
_cell.length_b   1.000
_cell.length_c   1.000
_cell.angle_alpha   90.00
_cell.angle_beta   90.00
_cell.angle_gamma   90.00
#
_symmetry.space_group_name_H-M   'P 1'
#
loop_
_entity.id
_entity.type
_entity.pdbx_description
1 polymer ?
#
loop_
_entity_poly.entity_id
_entity_poly.type
_entity_poly.pdbx_seq_one_letter_code
_entity_poly.pdbx_strand_id
1 'polypeptide(L)'
;MTQQQGAEAILHDAFSSEPAGNRPERSREVRVRKDFSEADQALHLAVSLGTMLLVNGAEINRVEDSMRRVLAAYGAIEPEVFTISSCIIVSVLQEGGQATTRLKRITSRSTDMEKFARLNALSRRLVREKPPYEEAIAALNEILKTPAYPPFVSVFGFFIAAGMFTMLFGGAWRDGLFSGFCALTAWFVVFVAMRLQLHPFLRNIVVSGLSAFLAGAFHHVFPDAKMDLIIIGTFMLQVPGVLMTNGVRDILSGDYIAGFLSLMEAGMVAIAMAIGAAFGLSLVGYL
;
A
#
# COMPACT_ATOMS: atom_id res chain seq x y z
N MET A 1 -16.83 -42.26 -22.82
CA MET A 1 -15.55 -41.65 -23.26
C MET A 1 -15.63 -40.13 -23.45
N THR A 2 -16.81 -39.51 -23.46
CA THR A 2 -16.98 -38.08 -23.78
C THR A 2 -17.11 -37.13 -22.58
N GLN A 3 -17.19 -37.63 -21.33
CA GLN A 3 -17.27 -36.79 -20.12
C GLN A 3 -15.94 -36.59 -19.38
N GLN A 4 -14.94 -37.45 -19.60
CA GLN A 4 -13.61 -37.29 -18.99
C GLN A 4 -12.74 -36.26 -19.73
N GLN A 5 -12.94 -36.07 -21.04
CA GLN A 5 -12.19 -35.08 -21.84
C GLN A 5 -12.61 -33.63 -21.55
N GLY A 6 -13.83 -33.39 -21.07
CA GLY A 6 -14.30 -32.04 -20.69
C GLY A 6 -13.76 -31.56 -19.34
N ALA A 7 -13.47 -32.48 -18.41
CA ALA A 7 -12.93 -32.14 -17.09
C ALA A 7 -11.41 -31.88 -17.14
N GLU A 8 -10.66 -32.58 -18.00
CA GLU A 8 -9.23 -32.32 -18.21
C GLU A 8 -8.96 -30.98 -18.93
N ALA A 9 -9.86 -30.54 -19.81
CA ALA A 9 -9.74 -29.24 -20.48
C ALA A 9 -9.90 -28.05 -19.52
N ILE A 10 -10.75 -28.19 -18.49
CA ILE A 10 -10.97 -27.14 -17.47
C ILE A 10 -9.82 -27.10 -16.45
N LEU A 11 -9.18 -28.24 -16.17
CA LEU A 11 -8.02 -28.32 -15.29
C LEU A 11 -6.73 -27.83 -15.96
N HIS A 12 -6.59 -28.01 -17.28
CA HIS A 12 -5.42 -27.54 -18.03
C HIS A 12 -5.36 -26.01 -18.14
N ASP A 13 -6.51 -25.33 -18.22
CA ASP A 13 -6.58 -23.85 -18.23
C ASP A 13 -6.42 -23.21 -16.85
N ALA A 14 -6.68 -23.96 -15.76
CA ALA A 14 -6.48 -23.48 -14.39
C ALA A 14 -5.01 -23.53 -13.93
N PHE A 15 -4.16 -24.29 -14.63
CA PHE A 15 -2.75 -24.54 -14.29
C PHE A 15 -1.76 -24.16 -15.41
N SER A 16 -2.20 -23.46 -16.46
CA SER A 16 -1.28 -22.81 -17.39
C SER A 16 -0.60 -21.63 -16.70
N SER A 17 0.52 -21.93 -16.04
CA SER A 17 1.43 -20.94 -15.48
C SER A 17 2.12 -20.20 -16.62
N GLU A 18 1.46 -19.20 -17.19
CA GLU A 18 2.17 -18.14 -17.90
C GLU A 18 3.19 -17.51 -16.94
N PRO A 19 4.46 -17.38 -17.33
CA PRO A 19 5.49 -16.81 -16.48
C PRO A 19 5.09 -15.39 -16.08
N ALA A 20 5.32 -15.05 -14.81
CA ALA A 20 5.10 -13.73 -14.23
C ALA A 20 6.02 -12.69 -14.87
N GLY A 21 5.70 -12.30 -16.10
CA GLY A 21 6.39 -11.32 -16.89
C GLY A 21 5.36 -10.41 -17.54
N ASN A 22 5.45 -9.13 -17.21
CA ASN A 22 4.98 -8.06 -18.08
C ASN A 22 3.46 -7.89 -18.21
N ARG A 23 2.77 -7.57 -17.10
CA ARG A 23 1.56 -6.75 -17.18
C ARG A 23 1.92 -5.32 -16.75
N PRO A 24 1.90 -4.32 -17.65
CA PRO A 24 2.02 -2.93 -17.24
C PRO A 24 0.89 -2.59 -16.27
N GLU A 25 1.06 -1.57 -15.42
CA GLU A 25 0.04 -1.02 -14.50
C GLU A 25 -1.20 -0.46 -15.23
N ARG A 26 -1.84 -1.26 -16.07
CA ARG A 26 -3.07 -0.94 -16.79
C ARG A 26 -4.23 -1.11 -15.81
N SER A 27 -4.76 0.04 -15.38
CA SER A 27 -6.14 0.26 -14.94
C SER A 27 -6.69 -0.79 -13.98
N ARG A 28 -6.63 -0.52 -12.67
CA ARG A 28 -7.26 -1.29 -11.58
C ARG A 28 -8.80 -1.23 -11.63
N GLU A 29 -9.41 -1.42 -12.80
CA GLU A 29 -10.86 -1.55 -12.87
C GLU A 29 -11.26 -2.97 -12.45
N VAL A 30 -12.09 -3.03 -11.42
CA VAL A 30 -12.78 -4.25 -11.04
C VAL A 30 -13.87 -4.50 -12.08
N ARG A 31 -13.73 -5.59 -12.84
CA ARG A 31 -14.65 -5.91 -13.92
C ARG A 31 -15.93 -6.54 -13.37
N VAL A 32 -17.06 -6.10 -13.90
CA VAL A 32 -18.34 -6.82 -13.76
C VAL A 32 -18.23 -8.11 -14.58
N ARG A 33 -18.43 -9.27 -13.94
CA ARG A 33 -18.64 -10.55 -14.63
C ARG A 33 -20.13 -10.83 -14.67
N LYS A 34 -20.67 -11.07 -15.86
CA LYS A 34 -22.12 -11.23 -16.09
C LYS A 34 -22.66 -12.60 -15.68
N ASP A 35 -21.78 -13.57 -15.38
CA ASP A 35 -22.17 -14.95 -15.09
C ASP A 35 -22.13 -15.28 -13.58
N PHE A 36 -22.09 -14.27 -12.70
CA PHE A 36 -22.06 -14.50 -11.26
C PHE A 36 -23.46 -14.67 -10.67
N SER A 37 -23.62 -15.71 -9.85
CA SER A 37 -24.69 -15.82 -8.86
C SER A 37 -24.67 -14.61 -7.92
N GLU A 38 -25.80 -14.29 -7.27
CA GLU A 38 -25.86 -13.17 -6.30
C GLU A 38 -24.84 -13.33 -5.17
N ALA A 39 -24.62 -14.56 -4.70
CA ALA A 39 -23.61 -14.88 -3.69
C ALA A 39 -22.18 -14.63 -4.20
N ASP A 40 -21.87 -15.00 -5.46
CA ASP A 40 -20.57 -14.70 -6.08
C ASP A 40 -20.36 -13.20 -6.28
N GLN A 41 -21.41 -12.45 -6.60
CA GLN A 41 -21.36 -10.99 -6.75
C GLN A 41 -21.01 -10.32 -5.41
N ALA A 42 -21.70 -10.71 -4.32
CA ALA A 42 -21.42 -10.22 -2.97
C ALA A 42 -19.99 -10.56 -2.54
N LEU A 43 -19.55 -11.79 -2.79
CA LEU A 43 -18.21 -12.26 -2.50
C LEU A 43 -17.14 -11.48 -3.29
N HIS A 44 -17.36 -11.28 -4.59
CA HIS A 44 -16.44 -10.52 -5.43
C HIS A 44 -16.37 -9.05 -5.03
N LEU A 45 -17.50 -8.42 -4.69
CA LEU A 45 -17.56 -7.05 -4.21
C LEU A 45 -16.79 -6.89 -2.88
N ALA A 46 -17.04 -7.78 -1.92
CA ALA A 46 -16.39 -7.76 -0.62
C ALA A 46 -14.87 -7.97 -0.74
N VAL A 47 -14.42 -8.97 -1.51
CA VAL A 47 -12.99 -9.22 -1.76
C VAL A 47 -12.35 -8.03 -2.47
N SER A 48 -13.03 -7.41 -3.45
CA SER A 48 -12.51 -6.25 -4.17
C SER A 48 -12.37 -5.03 -3.27
N LEU A 49 -13.39 -4.72 -2.46
CA LEU A 49 -13.36 -3.64 -1.48
C LEU A 49 -12.26 -3.88 -0.44
N GLY A 50 -12.19 -5.07 0.13
CA GLY A 50 -11.19 -5.44 1.13
C GLY A 50 -9.77 -5.38 0.60
N THR A 51 -9.56 -5.84 -0.63
CA THR A 51 -8.28 -5.70 -1.34
C THR A 51 -7.88 -4.23 -1.43
N MET A 52 -8.80 -3.37 -1.87
CA MET A 52 -8.48 -1.94 -2.02
C MET A 52 -8.29 -1.25 -0.67
N LEU A 53 -9.03 -1.60 0.37
CA LEU A 53 -8.78 -1.10 1.72
C LEU A 53 -7.37 -1.48 2.19
N LEU A 54 -7.01 -2.76 2.10
CA LEU A 54 -5.72 -3.29 2.55
C LEU A 54 -4.52 -2.70 1.78
N VAL A 55 -4.66 -2.56 0.46
CA VAL A 55 -3.63 -1.96 -0.41
C VAL A 55 -3.39 -0.49 -0.08
N ASN A 56 -4.44 0.23 0.33
CA ASN A 56 -4.37 1.66 0.69
C ASN A 56 -4.05 1.92 2.18
N GLY A 57 -3.62 0.90 2.92
CA GLY A 57 -3.09 1.06 4.29
C GLY A 57 -4.12 0.87 5.41
N ALA A 58 -5.29 0.29 5.12
CA ALA A 58 -6.24 -0.10 6.16
C ALA A 58 -5.64 -1.15 7.11
N GLU A 59 -6.01 -1.04 8.38
CA GLU A 59 -5.75 -2.04 9.42
C GLU A 59 -6.49 -3.34 9.10
N ILE A 60 -5.90 -4.48 9.43
CA ILE A 60 -6.43 -5.81 9.06
C ILE A 60 -7.80 -6.04 9.68
N ASN A 61 -7.96 -5.76 10.98
CA ASN A 61 -9.25 -5.85 11.66
C ASN A 61 -10.33 -4.99 10.99
N ARG A 62 -9.97 -3.83 10.44
CA ARG A 62 -10.93 -2.96 9.73
C ARG A 62 -11.32 -3.53 8.37
N VAL A 63 -10.38 -4.16 7.67
CA VAL A 63 -10.63 -4.84 6.40
C VAL A 63 -11.60 -5.99 6.64
N GLU A 64 -11.33 -6.86 7.61
CA GLU A 64 -12.18 -8.00 7.94
C GLU A 64 -13.59 -7.56 8.37
N ASP A 65 -13.69 -6.61 9.29
CA ASP A 65 -14.98 -6.07 9.76
C ASP A 65 -15.79 -5.47 8.61
N SER A 66 -15.14 -4.72 7.71
CA SER A 66 -15.82 -4.12 6.55
C SER A 66 -16.33 -5.20 5.58
N MET A 67 -15.51 -6.22 5.31
CA MET A 67 -15.89 -7.31 4.42
C MET A 67 -17.02 -8.15 4.99
N ARG A 68 -16.96 -8.54 6.28
CA ARG A 68 -18.02 -9.30 6.94
C ARG A 68 -19.34 -8.55 6.92
N ARG A 69 -19.33 -7.23 7.20
CA ARG A 69 -20.55 -6.40 7.15
C ARG A 69 -21.13 -6.29 5.75
N VAL A 70 -20.30 -6.13 4.72
CA VAL A 70 -20.77 -6.08 3.33
C VAL A 70 -21.35 -7.44 2.93
N LEU A 71 -20.66 -8.55 3.22
CA LEU A 71 -21.15 -9.90 2.93
C LEU A 71 -22.51 -10.15 3.60
N ALA A 72 -22.64 -9.83 4.90
CA ALA A 72 -23.89 -9.98 5.63
C ALA A 72 -25.02 -9.09 5.07
N ALA A 73 -24.71 -7.86 4.64
CA ALA A 73 -25.72 -6.95 4.08
C ALA A 73 -26.32 -7.45 2.77
N TYR A 74 -25.53 -8.21 1.98
CA TYR A 74 -25.90 -8.84 0.72
C TYR A 74 -26.30 -10.31 0.86
N GLY A 75 -26.62 -10.77 2.08
CA GLY A 75 -27.27 -12.07 2.32
C GLY A 75 -26.32 -13.27 2.44
N ALA A 76 -25.01 -13.07 2.59
CA ALA A 76 -24.09 -14.19 2.83
C ALA A 76 -24.35 -14.83 4.20
N ILE A 77 -24.39 -16.17 4.23
CA ILE A 77 -24.55 -16.97 5.44
C ILE A 77 -23.16 -17.32 5.98
N GLU A 78 -22.93 -17.06 7.27
CA GLU A 78 -21.67 -17.37 7.99
C GLU A 78 -20.40 -16.94 7.25
N PRO A 79 -20.22 -15.63 6.94
CA PRO A 79 -19.03 -15.17 6.24
C PRO A 79 -17.79 -15.25 7.13
N GLU A 80 -16.87 -16.14 6.78
CA GLU A 80 -15.55 -16.24 7.39
C GLU A 80 -14.54 -15.46 6.56
N VAL A 81 -13.90 -14.48 7.19
CA VAL A 81 -12.89 -13.62 6.55
C VAL A 81 -11.63 -13.68 7.37
N PHE A 82 -10.53 -14.04 6.71
CA PHE A 82 -9.18 -14.05 7.27
C PHE A 82 -8.25 -13.25 6.36
N THR A 83 -7.56 -12.27 6.93
CA THR A 83 -6.69 -11.36 6.19
C THR A 83 -5.33 -11.23 6.86
N ILE A 84 -4.29 -11.25 6.05
CA ILE A 84 -2.92 -10.86 6.43
C ILE A 84 -2.39 -9.88 5.39
N SER A 85 -1.25 -9.24 5.68
CA SER A 85 -0.63 -8.21 4.81
C SER A 85 -0.44 -8.65 3.34
N SER A 86 -0.31 -9.95 3.07
CA SER A 86 -0.06 -10.51 1.74
C SER A 86 -1.23 -11.32 1.16
N CYS A 87 -2.32 -11.53 1.90
CA CYS A 87 -3.38 -12.45 1.49
C CYS A 87 -4.73 -12.11 2.13
N ILE A 88 -5.80 -12.21 1.36
CA ILE A 88 -7.18 -12.22 1.83
C ILE A 88 -7.79 -13.57 1.48
N ILE A 89 -8.38 -14.24 2.47
CA ILE A 89 -9.13 -15.48 2.31
C ILE A 89 -10.55 -15.21 2.81
N VAL A 90 -11.52 -15.52 1.97
CA VAL A 90 -12.95 -15.40 2.31
C VAL A 90 -13.63 -16.70 1.99
N SER A 91 -14.42 -17.19 2.93
CA SER A 91 -15.32 -18.33 2.74
C SER A 91 -16.73 -17.89 3.08
N VAL A 92 -17.69 -18.26 2.22
CA VAL A 92 -19.12 -18.03 2.46
C VAL A 92 -19.89 -19.31 2.23
N LEU A 93 -20.90 -19.57 3.05
CA LEU A 93 -21.83 -20.67 2.85
C LEU A 93 -22.95 -20.21 1.91
N GLN A 94 -23.19 -20.95 0.83
CA GLN A 94 -24.30 -20.71 -0.09
C GLN A 94 -25.55 -21.49 0.35
N GLU A 95 -26.71 -21.02 -0.13
CA GLU A 95 -27.97 -21.77 0.00
C GLU A 95 -27.81 -23.15 -0.66
N GLY A 96 -28.03 -24.21 0.12
CA GLY A 96 -27.76 -25.60 -0.29
C GLY A 96 -26.52 -26.23 0.33
N GLY A 97 -25.80 -25.51 1.21
CA GLY A 97 -24.71 -26.07 2.01
C GLY A 97 -23.36 -26.15 1.30
N GLN A 98 -23.24 -25.59 0.09
CA GLN A 98 -21.96 -25.48 -0.61
C GLN A 98 -21.17 -24.28 -0.10
N ALA A 99 -19.93 -24.50 0.35
CA ALA A 99 -19.04 -23.41 0.73
C ALA A 99 -18.24 -22.93 -0.49
N THR A 100 -18.19 -21.61 -0.71
CA THR A 100 -17.34 -20.99 -1.74
C THR A 100 -16.23 -20.19 -1.09
N THR A 101 -14.99 -20.58 -1.39
CA THR A 101 -13.78 -19.93 -0.88
C THR A 101 -13.04 -19.18 -1.98
N ARG A 102 -12.68 -17.93 -1.71
CA ARG A 102 -11.84 -17.10 -2.58
C ARG A 102 -10.56 -16.70 -1.85
N LEU A 103 -9.44 -16.88 -2.54
CA LEU A 103 -8.14 -16.40 -2.12
C LEU A 103 -7.70 -15.27 -3.04
N LYS A 104 -7.23 -14.17 -2.43
CA LYS A 104 -6.65 -13.03 -3.14
C LYS A 104 -5.27 -12.73 -2.57
N ARG A 105 -4.23 -12.99 -3.37
CA ARG A 105 -2.87 -12.57 -3.06
C ARG A 105 -2.69 -11.07 -3.28
N ILE A 106 -2.03 -10.41 -2.35
CA ILE A 106 -1.64 -9.00 -2.41
C ILE A 106 -0.17 -8.93 -2.79
N THR A 107 0.12 -8.30 -3.93
CA THR A 107 1.48 -8.23 -4.50
C THR A 107 2.12 -6.85 -4.37
N SER A 108 1.32 -5.81 -4.16
CA SER A 108 1.80 -4.45 -3.97
C SER A 108 0.88 -3.67 -3.05
N ARG A 109 1.47 -2.77 -2.27
CA ARG A 109 0.77 -1.87 -1.37
C ARG A 109 1.26 -0.46 -1.64
N SER A 110 0.34 0.50 -1.54
CA SER A 110 0.62 1.91 -1.72
C SER A 110 -0.32 2.67 -0.81
N THR A 111 0.22 3.44 0.13
CA THR A 111 -0.61 4.19 1.07
C THR A 111 -1.20 5.42 0.38
N ASP A 112 -2.52 5.42 0.17
CA ASP A 112 -3.28 6.57 -0.32
C ASP A 112 -4.45 6.81 0.64
N MET A 113 -4.27 7.79 1.52
CA MET A 113 -5.21 8.09 2.59
C MET A 113 -6.53 8.68 2.08
N GLU A 114 -6.52 9.33 0.92
CA GLU A 114 -7.75 9.84 0.30
C GLU A 114 -8.60 8.69 -0.22
N LYS A 115 -7.98 7.74 -0.94
CA LYS A 115 -8.68 6.53 -1.39
C LYS A 115 -9.15 5.70 -0.22
N PHE A 116 -8.32 5.53 0.81
CA PHE A 116 -8.73 4.85 2.04
C PHE A 116 -10.00 5.46 2.65
N ALA A 117 -10.03 6.79 2.82
CA ALA A 117 -11.20 7.48 3.38
C ALA A 117 -12.46 7.27 2.52
N ARG A 118 -12.34 7.38 1.19
CA ARG A 118 -13.45 7.14 0.25
C ARG A 118 -13.93 5.69 0.25
N LEU A 119 -13.02 4.72 0.28
CA LEU A 119 -13.36 3.28 0.36
C LEU A 119 -14.06 2.95 1.68
N ASN A 120 -13.62 3.55 2.78
CA ASN A 120 -14.25 3.38 4.09
C ASN A 120 -15.63 4.06 4.18
N ALA A 121 -15.86 5.12 3.40
CA ALA A 121 -17.20 5.70 3.24
C ALA A 121 -18.08 4.80 2.37
N LEU A 122 -17.53 4.25 1.27
CA LEU A 122 -18.22 3.30 0.41
C LEU A 122 -18.65 2.06 1.17
N SER A 123 -17.78 1.46 2.01
CA SER A 123 -18.13 0.27 2.79
C SER A 123 -19.37 0.48 3.65
N ARG A 124 -19.47 1.63 4.33
CA ARG A 124 -20.66 2.00 5.12
C ARG A 124 -21.89 2.24 4.25
N ARG A 125 -21.71 2.87 3.09
CA ARG A 125 -22.80 3.11 2.12
C ARG A 125 -23.38 1.80 1.59
N LEU A 126 -22.52 0.84 1.22
CA LEU A 126 -22.93 -0.48 0.74
C LEU A 126 -23.80 -1.21 1.76
N VAL A 127 -23.43 -1.16 3.04
CA VAL A 127 -24.21 -1.79 4.12
C VAL A 127 -25.56 -1.11 4.32
N ARG A 128 -25.62 0.23 4.22
CA ARG A 128 -26.83 1.02 4.47
C ARG A 128 -27.84 0.98 3.33
N GLU A 129 -27.36 1.22 2.11
CA GLU A 129 -28.20 1.44 0.93
C GLU A 129 -28.37 0.18 0.09
N LYS A 130 -27.45 -0.78 0.19
CA LYS A 130 -27.45 -2.04 -0.57
C LYS A 130 -27.70 -1.83 -2.07
N PRO A 131 -26.92 -0.93 -2.73
CA PRO A 131 -27.09 -0.70 -4.15
C PRO A 131 -26.83 -1.99 -4.95
N PRO A 132 -27.41 -2.12 -6.16
CA PRO A 132 -27.13 -3.23 -7.06
C PRO A 132 -25.63 -3.42 -7.31
N TYR A 133 -25.21 -4.64 -7.63
CA TYR A 133 -23.81 -5.02 -7.79
C TYR A 133 -23.08 -4.14 -8.82
N GLU A 134 -23.71 -3.83 -9.95
CA GLU A 134 -23.15 -3.00 -11.01
C GLU A 134 -22.86 -1.58 -10.51
N GLU A 135 -23.78 -1.00 -9.74
CA GLU A 135 -23.62 0.34 -9.15
C GLU A 135 -22.53 0.36 -8.08
N ALA A 136 -22.49 -0.68 -7.24
CA ALA A 136 -21.46 -0.85 -6.22
C ALA A 136 -20.05 -0.93 -6.82
N ILE A 137 -19.88 -1.72 -7.88
CA ILE A 137 -18.62 -1.86 -8.61
C ILE A 137 -18.26 -0.58 -9.37
N ALA A 138 -19.25 0.09 -9.98
CA ALA A 138 -19.02 1.37 -10.64
C ALA A 138 -18.49 2.42 -9.65
N ALA A 139 -19.11 2.53 -8.47
CA ALA A 139 -18.67 3.44 -7.42
C ALA A 139 -17.27 3.08 -6.89
N LEU A 140 -16.98 1.78 -6.72
CA LEU A 140 -15.63 1.33 -6.36
C LEU A 140 -14.61 1.78 -7.41
N ASN A 141 -14.90 1.56 -8.70
CA ASN A 141 -14.02 1.93 -9.81
C ASN A 141 -13.84 3.45 -9.93
N GLU A 142 -14.87 4.25 -9.65
CA GLU A 142 -14.79 5.70 -9.61
C GLU A 142 -13.78 6.17 -8.56
N ILE A 143 -13.81 5.59 -7.35
CA ILE A 143 -12.83 5.88 -6.31
C ILE A 143 -11.41 5.52 -6.78
N LEU A 144 -11.24 4.38 -7.46
CA LEU A 144 -9.93 3.96 -7.97
C LEU A 144 -9.38 4.87 -9.06
N LYS A 145 -10.25 5.53 -9.82
CA LYS A 145 -9.91 6.55 -10.83
C LYS A 145 -9.56 7.92 -10.23
N THR A 146 -9.77 8.12 -8.93
CA THR A 146 -9.36 9.36 -8.26
C THR A 146 -7.88 9.62 -8.54
N PRO A 147 -7.54 10.74 -9.21
CA PRO A 147 -6.16 11.05 -9.54
C PRO A 147 -5.36 11.33 -8.26
N ALA A 148 -4.08 11.01 -8.29
CA ALA A 148 -3.17 11.50 -7.26
C ALA A 148 -3.04 13.03 -7.35
N TYR A 149 -2.53 13.64 -6.27
CA TYR A 149 -2.23 15.07 -6.26
C TYR A 149 -1.34 15.46 -7.45
N PRO A 150 -1.54 16.66 -8.03
CA PRO A 150 -0.66 17.17 -9.08
C PRO A 150 0.80 17.17 -8.60
N PRO A 151 1.79 16.86 -9.46
CA PRO A 151 3.19 16.77 -9.07
C PRO A 151 3.70 18.00 -8.31
N PHE A 152 3.30 19.20 -8.72
CA PHE A 152 3.69 20.45 -8.04
C PHE A 152 3.24 20.52 -6.58
N VAL A 153 2.03 20.03 -6.27
CA VAL A 153 1.52 19.97 -4.90
C VAL A 153 2.32 18.98 -4.08
N SER A 154 2.64 17.82 -4.65
CA SER A 154 3.50 16.83 -3.98
C SER A 154 4.91 17.37 -3.73
N VAL A 155 5.55 17.98 -4.73
CA VAL A 155 6.88 18.59 -4.63
C VAL A 155 6.92 19.62 -3.50
N PHE A 156 5.95 20.53 -3.48
CA PHE A 156 5.86 21.56 -2.43
C PHE A 156 5.59 20.95 -1.05
N GLY A 157 4.72 19.93 -0.98
CA GLY A 157 4.44 19.18 0.24
C GLY A 157 5.68 18.50 0.81
N PHE A 158 6.48 17.83 -0.04
CA PHE A 158 7.75 17.20 0.36
C PHE A 158 8.74 18.24 0.89
N PHE A 159 8.89 19.38 0.19
CA PHE A 159 9.78 20.46 0.61
C PHE A 159 9.39 21.01 1.99
N ILE A 160 8.13 21.39 2.16
CA ILE A 160 7.64 21.96 3.43
C ILE A 160 7.72 20.92 4.55
N ALA A 161 7.26 19.69 4.31
CA ALA A 161 7.19 18.69 5.36
C ALA A 161 8.59 18.35 5.89
N ALA A 162 9.57 18.14 5.00
CA ALA A 162 10.95 17.89 5.41
C ALA A 162 11.54 19.07 6.19
N GLY A 163 11.34 20.30 5.69
CA GLY A 163 11.82 21.50 6.39
C GLY A 163 11.19 21.69 7.77
N MET A 164 9.88 21.49 7.88
CA MET A 164 9.16 21.56 9.16
C MET A 164 9.59 20.45 10.11
N PHE A 165 9.84 19.22 9.65
CA PHE A 165 10.38 18.17 10.50
C PHE A 165 11.78 18.53 11.01
N THR A 166 12.67 19.03 10.15
CA THR A 166 14.00 19.49 10.61
C THR A 166 13.89 20.58 11.68
N MET A 167 12.98 21.54 11.51
CA MET A 167 12.74 22.58 12.52
C MET A 167 12.12 22.02 13.80
N LEU A 168 11.21 21.04 13.68
CA LEU A 168 10.59 20.35 14.82
C LEU A 168 11.64 19.65 15.71
N PHE A 169 12.69 19.10 15.11
CA PHE A 169 13.82 18.48 15.83
C PHE A 169 14.90 19.49 16.27
N GLY A 170 14.63 20.79 16.22
CA GLY A 170 15.54 21.83 16.71
C GLY A 170 16.52 22.37 15.68
N GLY A 171 16.25 22.17 14.38
CA GLY A 171 17.00 22.76 13.28
C GLY A 171 16.68 24.24 13.08
N ALA A 172 17.65 24.99 12.57
CA ALA A 172 17.42 26.38 12.17
C ALA A 172 16.58 26.45 10.88
N TRP A 173 16.06 27.64 10.56
CA TRP A 173 15.36 27.86 9.28
C TRP A 173 16.21 27.46 8.06
N ARG A 174 17.52 27.68 8.11
CA ARG A 174 18.47 27.26 7.06
C ARG A 174 18.53 25.74 6.91
N ASP A 175 18.58 25.00 8.02
CA ASP A 175 18.57 23.52 8.01
C ASP A 175 17.26 23.01 7.40
N GLY A 176 16.14 23.67 7.72
CA GLY A 176 14.84 23.36 7.13
C GLY A 176 14.82 23.56 5.61
N LEU A 177 15.41 24.65 5.11
CA LEU A 177 15.55 24.87 3.65
C LEU A 177 16.39 23.78 2.98
N PHE A 178 17.53 23.42 3.57
CA PHE A 178 18.40 22.37 3.03
C PHE A 178 17.71 21.00 3.04
N SER A 179 16.98 20.66 4.10
CA SER A 179 16.18 19.43 4.14
C SER A 179 15.06 19.44 3.11
N GLY A 180 14.42 20.58 2.88
CA GLY A 180 13.45 20.76 1.81
C GLY A 180 14.05 20.42 0.44
N PHE A 181 15.25 20.92 0.13
CA PHE A 181 15.94 20.58 -1.12
C PHE A 181 16.33 19.10 -1.21
N CYS A 182 16.82 18.50 -0.12
CA CYS A 182 17.06 17.06 -0.06
C CYS A 182 15.77 16.28 -0.37
N ALA A 183 14.63 16.67 0.20
CA ALA A 183 13.34 16.03 -0.04
C ALA A 183 12.84 16.17 -1.49
N LEU A 184 13.17 17.26 -2.18
CA LEU A 184 12.87 17.39 -3.62
C LEU A 184 13.62 16.35 -4.45
N THR A 185 14.90 16.13 -4.14
CA THR A 185 15.68 15.09 -4.82
C THR A 185 15.15 13.69 -4.49
N ALA A 186 14.71 13.45 -3.26
CA ALA A 186 14.06 12.22 -2.87
C ALA A 186 12.77 11.97 -3.68
N TRP A 187 11.92 13.00 -3.82
CA TRP A 187 10.72 12.93 -4.65
C TRP A 187 11.04 12.60 -6.11
N PHE A 188 12.05 13.26 -6.68
CA PHE A 188 12.49 13.02 -8.05
C PHE A 188 13.01 11.58 -8.26
N VAL A 189 13.84 11.09 -7.33
CA VAL A 189 14.33 9.69 -7.38
C VAL A 189 13.17 8.72 -7.28
N VAL A 190 12.20 8.94 -6.39
CA VAL A 190 10.99 8.08 -6.29
C VAL A 190 10.22 8.09 -7.60
N PHE A 191 10.02 9.27 -8.22
CA PHE A 191 9.33 9.40 -9.51
C PHE A 191 10.03 8.60 -10.62
N VAL A 192 11.36 8.71 -10.74
CA VAL A 192 12.15 7.96 -11.73
C VAL A 192 12.20 6.46 -11.40
N ALA A 193 12.38 6.10 -10.13
CA ALA A 193 12.42 4.71 -9.68
C ALA A 193 11.12 3.95 -9.99
N MET A 194 9.97 4.63 -9.89
CA MET A 194 8.69 4.05 -10.30
C MET A 194 8.62 3.79 -11.81
N ARG A 195 9.16 4.70 -12.64
CA ARG A 195 9.24 4.50 -14.10
C ARG A 195 10.17 3.33 -14.48
N LEU A 196 11.24 3.14 -13.72
CA LEU A 196 12.21 2.06 -13.91
C LEU A 196 11.81 0.76 -13.22
N GLN A 197 10.66 0.72 -12.53
CA GLN A 197 10.18 -0.44 -11.78
C GLN A 197 11.21 -1.00 -10.78
N LEU A 198 11.97 -0.12 -10.14
CA LEU A 198 12.95 -0.52 -9.14
C LEU A 198 12.25 -1.18 -7.94
N HIS A 199 12.86 -2.26 -7.45
CA HIS A 199 12.39 -2.93 -6.24
C HIS A 199 12.36 -1.94 -5.05
N PRO A 200 11.31 -1.94 -4.21
CA PRO A 200 11.17 -0.99 -3.09
C PRO A 200 12.39 -0.87 -2.19
N PHE A 201 13.05 -1.99 -1.91
CA PHE A 201 14.27 -2.03 -1.10
C PHE A 201 15.41 -1.22 -1.73
N LEU A 202 15.70 -1.45 -3.03
CA LEU A 202 16.75 -0.71 -3.75
C LEU A 202 16.40 0.76 -3.90
N ARG A 203 15.13 1.07 -4.17
CA ARG A 203 14.64 2.45 -4.22
C ARG A 203 14.94 3.18 -2.91
N ASN A 204 14.64 2.57 -1.76
CA ASN A 204 14.87 3.19 -0.46
C ASN A 204 16.37 3.44 -0.19
N ILE A 205 17.26 2.52 -0.61
CA ILE A 205 18.73 2.73 -0.52
C ILE A 205 19.16 3.95 -1.34
N VAL A 206 18.70 4.07 -2.59
CA VAL A 206 19.10 5.18 -3.47
C VAL A 206 18.57 6.51 -2.95
N VAL A 207 17.31 6.54 -2.51
CA VAL A 207 16.70 7.77 -1.97
C VAL A 207 17.39 8.22 -0.69
N SER A 208 17.61 7.31 0.27
CA SER A 208 18.25 7.67 1.54
C SER A 208 19.72 8.05 1.35
N GLY A 209 20.44 7.36 0.46
CA GLY A 209 21.83 7.67 0.15
C GLY A 209 22.01 9.00 -0.55
N LEU A 210 21.18 9.33 -1.53
CA LEU A 210 21.22 10.65 -2.16
C LEU A 210 20.88 11.76 -1.14
N SER A 211 19.89 11.53 -0.29
CA SER A 211 19.50 12.49 0.75
C SER A 211 20.63 12.74 1.75
N ALA A 212 21.31 11.69 2.19
CA ALA A 212 22.44 11.78 3.13
C ALA A 212 23.68 12.42 2.48
N PHE A 213 23.98 12.07 1.22
CA PHE A 213 25.03 12.70 0.44
C PHE A 213 24.82 14.21 0.32
N LEU A 214 23.60 14.65 -0.04
CA LEU A 214 23.27 16.06 -0.17
C LEU A 214 23.33 16.81 1.16
N ALA A 215 22.86 16.19 2.25
CA ALA A 215 22.98 16.76 3.58
C ALA A 215 24.46 16.97 3.98
N GLY A 216 25.33 15.99 3.69
CA GLY A 216 26.78 16.11 3.89
C GLY A 216 27.40 17.20 3.01
N ALA A 217 27.01 17.29 1.74
CA ALA A 217 27.47 18.34 0.83
C ALA A 217 27.06 19.75 1.31
N PHE A 218 25.83 19.91 1.80
CA PHE A 218 25.38 21.17 2.39
C PHE A 218 26.18 21.54 3.64
N HIS A 219 26.47 20.57 4.51
CA HIS A 219 27.31 20.81 5.69
C HIS A 219 28.75 21.18 5.31
N HIS A 220 29.31 20.57 4.26
CA HIS A 220 30.65 20.90 3.78
C HIS A 220 30.76 22.34 3.26
N VAL A 221 29.73 22.83 2.56
CA VAL A 221 29.68 24.21 2.05
C VAL A 221 29.25 25.21 3.14
N PHE A 222 28.38 24.79 4.05
CA PHE A 222 27.85 25.58 5.15
C PHE A 222 28.09 24.87 6.48
N PRO A 223 29.25 25.09 7.13
CA PRO A 223 29.62 24.38 8.36
C PRO A 223 28.63 24.54 9.52
N ASP A 224 27.87 25.64 9.55
CA ASP A 224 26.82 25.88 10.55
C ASP A 224 25.59 24.97 10.37
N ALA A 225 25.42 24.36 9.20
CA ALA A 225 24.26 23.53 8.88
C ALA A 225 24.33 22.21 9.63
N LYS A 226 23.28 21.85 10.35
CA LYS A 226 23.25 20.63 11.16
C LYS A 226 22.89 19.43 10.31
N MET A 227 23.90 18.76 9.77
CA MET A 227 23.77 17.59 8.90
C MET A 227 22.78 16.55 9.45
N ASP A 228 22.92 16.16 10.72
CA ASP A 228 22.07 15.15 11.35
C ASP A 228 20.59 15.53 11.33
N LEU A 229 20.25 16.80 11.57
CA LEU A 229 18.87 17.28 11.57
C LEU A 229 18.28 17.39 10.16
N ILE A 230 19.12 17.68 9.17
CA ILE A 230 18.74 17.68 7.75
C ILE A 230 18.42 16.24 7.30
N ILE A 231 19.25 15.28 7.68
CA ILE A 231 19.02 13.85 7.40
C ILE A 231 17.75 13.38 8.08
N ILE A 232 17.59 13.63 9.39
CA ILE A 232 16.40 13.23 10.15
C ILE A 232 15.12 13.81 9.54
N GLY A 233 15.09 15.11 9.24
CA GLY A 233 13.90 15.75 8.66
C GLY A 233 13.53 15.19 7.28
N THR A 234 14.53 14.88 6.46
CA THR A 234 14.30 14.24 5.15
C THR A 234 13.84 12.80 5.29
N PHE A 235 14.39 12.06 6.26
CA PHE A 235 14.07 10.65 6.50
C PHE A 235 12.67 10.46 7.06
N MET A 236 12.12 11.42 7.81
CA MET A 236 10.74 11.36 8.32
C MET A 236 9.69 11.16 7.22
N LEU A 237 9.97 11.59 5.99
CA LEU A 237 9.09 11.35 4.84
C LEU A 237 9.17 9.91 4.30
N GLN A 238 10.26 9.20 4.60
CA GLN A 238 10.51 7.82 4.17
C GLN A 238 10.16 6.80 5.27
N VAL A 239 10.11 7.23 6.53
CA VAL A 239 9.79 6.35 7.66
C VAL A 239 8.43 5.69 7.42
N PRO A 240 8.34 4.36 7.48
CA PRO A 240 7.11 3.61 7.22
C PRO A 240 6.16 3.68 8.42
N GLY A 241 5.77 4.89 8.84
CA GLY A 241 5.01 5.13 10.07
C GLY A 241 3.69 4.37 10.11
N VAL A 242 2.94 4.32 8.99
CA VAL A 242 1.68 3.57 8.90
C VAL A 242 1.89 2.07 9.12
N LEU A 243 2.94 1.48 8.54
CA LEU A 243 3.24 0.06 8.75
C LEU A 243 3.65 -0.23 10.20
N MET A 244 4.46 0.65 10.81
CA MET A 244 4.86 0.51 12.20
C MET A 244 3.66 0.61 13.15
N THR A 245 2.83 1.65 12.99
CA THR A 245 1.65 1.87 13.84
C THR A 245 0.65 0.73 13.68
N ASN A 246 0.37 0.29 12.45
CA ASN A 246 -0.53 -0.84 12.21
C ASN A 246 0.06 -2.13 12.78
N GLY A 247 1.36 -2.39 12.59
CA GLY A 247 2.01 -3.60 13.09
C GLY A 247 1.93 -3.74 14.61
N VAL A 248 2.18 -2.66 15.35
CA VAL A 248 2.02 -2.65 16.81
C VAL A 248 0.55 -2.86 17.20
N ARG A 249 -0.38 -2.19 16.51
CA ARG A 249 -1.81 -2.33 16.80
C ARG A 249 -2.31 -3.75 16.55
N ASP A 250 -1.89 -4.39 15.47
CA ASP A 250 -2.30 -5.75 15.11
C ASP A 250 -1.82 -6.75 16.17
N ILE A 251 -0.56 -6.63 16.65
CA ILE A 251 -0.04 -7.41 17.79
C ILE A 251 -0.90 -7.20 19.04
N LEU A 252 -1.20 -5.95 19.39
CA LEU A 252 -2.01 -5.63 20.57
C LEU A 252 -3.46 -6.11 20.45
N SER A 253 -3.94 -6.32 19.23
CA SER A 253 -5.27 -6.85 18.95
C SER A 253 -5.31 -8.38 18.87
N GLY A 254 -4.16 -9.05 19.07
CA GLY A 254 -4.03 -10.51 19.03
C GLY A 254 -3.70 -11.09 17.66
N ASP A 255 -3.56 -10.26 16.61
CA ASP A 255 -3.13 -10.69 15.28
C ASP A 255 -1.59 -10.59 15.14
N TYR A 256 -0.92 -11.56 15.76
CA TYR A 256 0.54 -11.58 15.84
C TYR A 256 1.22 -11.78 14.48
N ILE A 257 0.62 -12.58 13.58
CA ILE A 257 1.21 -12.88 12.27
C ILE A 257 1.21 -11.62 11.41
N ALA A 258 0.05 -10.97 11.30
CA ALA A 258 -0.08 -9.70 10.60
C ALA A 258 0.86 -8.62 11.13
N GLY A 259 0.87 -8.47 12.45
CA GLY A 259 1.67 -7.46 13.11
C GLY A 259 3.16 -7.69 12.94
N PHE A 260 3.63 -8.93 13.09
CA PHE A 260 5.02 -9.30 12.85
C PHE A 260 5.44 -9.05 11.40
N LEU A 261 4.61 -9.41 10.41
CA LEU A 261 4.91 -9.15 9.00
C LEU A 261 5.05 -7.65 8.71
N SER A 262 4.15 -6.83 9.23
CA SER A 262 4.18 -5.37 9.04
C SER A 262 5.39 -4.71 9.71
N LEU A 263 5.78 -5.17 10.90
CA LEU A 263 6.98 -4.69 11.58
C LEU A 263 8.27 -5.13 10.89
N MET A 264 8.32 -6.36 10.36
CA MET A 264 9.44 -6.84 9.55
C MET A 264 9.57 -6.05 8.24
N GLU A 265 8.45 -5.74 7.58
CA GLU A 265 8.44 -4.87 6.39
C GLU A 265 8.98 -3.48 6.74
N ALA A 266 8.52 -2.87 7.84
CA ALA A 266 9.02 -1.58 8.31
C ALA A 266 10.53 -1.63 8.68
N GLY A 267 10.98 -2.72 9.30
CA GLY A 267 12.38 -2.96 9.63
C GLY A 267 13.27 -3.06 8.38
N MET A 268 12.80 -3.76 7.34
CA MET A 268 13.52 -3.84 6.05
C MET A 268 13.67 -2.48 5.38
N VAL A 269 12.64 -1.62 5.47
CA VAL A 269 12.73 -0.23 5.02
C VAL A 269 13.78 0.54 5.83
N ALA A 270 13.79 0.41 7.16
CA ALA A 270 14.78 1.09 8.00
C ALA A 270 16.22 0.62 7.72
N ILE A 271 16.43 -0.68 7.50
CA ILE A 271 17.74 -1.24 7.10
C ILE A 271 18.17 -0.67 5.75
N ALA A 272 17.29 -0.65 4.76
CA ALA A 272 17.58 -0.04 3.46
C ALA A 272 17.97 1.44 3.59
N MET A 273 17.23 2.19 4.43
CA MET A 273 17.53 3.59 4.71
C MET A 273 18.93 3.75 5.32
N ALA A 274 19.27 2.93 6.33
CA ALA A 274 20.57 2.96 7.01
C ALA A 274 21.74 2.62 6.06
N ILE A 275 21.59 1.59 5.21
CA ILE A 275 22.59 1.21 4.20
C ILE A 275 22.83 2.38 3.24
N GLY A 276 21.75 2.95 2.69
CA GLY A 276 21.87 4.08 1.78
C GLY A 276 22.51 5.30 2.46
N ALA A 277 22.08 5.63 3.68
CA ALA A 277 22.64 6.74 4.45
C ALA A 277 24.15 6.58 4.65
N ALA A 278 24.60 5.40 5.10
CA ALA A 278 26.00 5.10 5.31
C ALA A 278 26.82 5.24 4.02
N PHE A 279 26.30 4.73 2.90
CA PHE A 279 26.93 4.88 1.60
C PHE A 279 27.03 6.36 1.17
N GLY A 280 25.94 7.12 1.32
CA GLY A 280 25.89 8.54 0.96
C GLY A 280 26.86 9.40 1.77
N LEU A 281 26.97 9.15 3.07
CA LEU A 281 27.88 9.85 3.98
C LEU A 281 29.35 9.48 3.73
N SER A 282 29.65 8.22 3.44
CA SER A 282 31.02 7.78 3.13
C SER A 282 31.57 8.43 1.86
N LEU A 283 30.72 8.67 0.85
CA LEU A 283 31.09 9.42 -0.36
C LEU A 283 31.54 10.87 -0.07
N VAL A 284 31.08 11.47 1.02
CA VAL A 284 31.46 12.83 1.45
C VAL A 284 32.65 12.79 2.43
N GLY A 285 33.05 11.61 2.90
CA GLY A 285 34.15 11.43 3.86
C GLY A 285 33.75 11.60 5.33
N TYR A 286 32.45 11.47 5.65
CA TYR A 286 31.95 11.51 7.04
C TYR A 286 31.84 10.13 7.71
N LEU A 287 32.10 9.05 6.97
CA LEU A 287 32.19 7.64 7.42
C LEU A 287 33.38 6.95 6.76
#